data_AF-A0A356NT75-F1
#
_entry.id   AF-A0A356NT75-F1
#
_cell.length_a   1.000
_cell.length_b   1.000
_cell.length_c   1.000
_cell.angle_alpha   90.00
_cell.angle_beta   90.00
_cell.angle_gamma   90.00
#
_symmetry.space_group_name_H-M   'P 1'
#
loop_
_entity.id
_entity.type
_entity.pdbx_description
1 polymer ?
#
loop_
_entity_poly.entity_id
_entity_poly.type
_entity_poly.pdbx_seq_one_letter_code
_entity_poly.pdbx_strand_id
1 'polypeptide(L)' 'MSLPSFTMRQMLEAGVHFGHSTRRWNPRMKPFIFGERNKIHILDLQQTVPMLYAALKAMSEVTSRGGRVLFVG' A
#
# COMPACT_ATOMS: atom_id res chain seq x y z
N MET A 1 -1.88 21.36 -7.13
CA MET A 1 -1.07 20.25 -7.69
C MET A 1 -2.01 19.08 -7.94
N SER A 2 -1.96 18.46 -9.12
CA SER A 2 -2.71 17.22 -9.38
C SER A 2 -2.11 16.07 -8.59
N LEU A 3 -2.95 15.18 -8.06
CA LEU A 3 -2.49 13.95 -7.41
C LEU A 3 -1.85 13.04 -8.47
N PRO A 4 -0.75 12.32 -8.13
CA PRO A 4 -0.18 11.32 -9.02
C PRO A 4 -1.21 10.26 -9.41
N SER A 5 -1.23 9.87 -10.68
CA SER A 5 -2.05 8.77 -11.17
C SER A 5 -1.28 7.45 -11.08
N PHE A 6 -2.00 6.36 -10.79
CA PHE A 6 -1.47 5.02 -10.75
C PHE A 6 -2.57 4.02 -11.09
N THR A 7 -2.18 2.84 -11.56
CA THR A 7 -3.12 1.76 -11.92
C THR A 7 -2.81 0.49 -11.13
N MET A 8 -3.84 -0.35 -10.93
CA MET A 8 -3.67 -1.66 -10.32
C MET A 8 -2.69 -2.55 -11.12
N ARG A 9 -2.68 -2.40 -12.45
CA ARG A 9 -1.75 -3.11 -13.33
C ARG A 9 -0.28 -2.76 -13.01
N GLN A 10 0.04 -1.48 -12.86
CA GLN A 10 1.39 -1.05 -12.50
C GLN A 10 1.80 -1.60 -11.12
N MET A 11 0.88 -1.66 -10.15
CA MET A 11 1.14 -2.25 -8.84
C MET A 11 1.42 -3.76 -8.91
N LEU A 12 0.68 -4.48 -9.77
CA LEU A 12 0.93 -5.90 -10.02
C LEU A 12 2.30 -6.12 -10.64
N GLU A 13 2.65 -5.36 -11.68
CA GLU A 13 3.94 -5.43 -12.37
C GLU A 13 5.11 -5.07 -11.45
N ALA A 14 4.92 -4.10 -10.54
CA ALA A 14 5.90 -3.74 -9.51
C ALA A 14 6.01 -4.75 -8.36
N GLY A 15 5.14 -5.77 -8.29
CA GLY A 15 5.22 -6.84 -7.29
C GLY A 15 4.83 -6.44 -5.87
N VAL A 16 4.15 -5.28 -5.67
CA VAL A 16 3.85 -4.76 -4.31
C VAL A 16 2.80 -5.58 -3.55
N HIS A 17 2.12 -6.50 -4.22
CA HIS A 17 1.14 -7.41 -3.64
C HIS A 17 1.77 -8.59 -2.90
N PHE A 18 3.08 -8.83 -3.05
CA PHE A 18 3.76 -9.88 -2.31
C PHE A 18 4.03 -9.45 -0.86
N GLY A 19 3.47 -10.19 0.09
CA GLY A 19 3.73 -10.05 1.50
C GLY A 19 4.86 -10.95 1.99
N HIS A 20 4.87 -11.20 3.30
CA HIS A 20 5.81 -12.11 3.94
C HIS A 20 5.34 -13.58 3.86
N SER A 21 6.21 -14.49 4.31
CA SER A 21 5.86 -15.89 4.50
C SER A 21 4.69 -16.06 5.48
N THR A 22 3.84 -17.06 5.23
CA THR A 22 2.68 -17.41 6.07
C THR A 22 3.04 -17.78 7.51
N ARG A 23 4.32 -18.05 7.80
CA ARG A 23 4.82 -18.25 9.17
C ARG A 23 5.11 -16.96 9.92
N ARG A 24 5.36 -15.86 9.21
CA ARG A 24 5.78 -14.56 9.76
C ARG A 24 4.77 -13.49 9.36
N TRP A 25 3.63 -13.50 10.01
CA TRP A 25 2.57 -12.52 9.78
C TRP A 25 1.89 -12.11 11.09
N ASN A 26 1.27 -10.95 11.08
CA ASN A 26 0.47 -10.47 12.20
C ASN A 26 -1.02 -10.79 11.93
N PRO A 27 -1.74 -11.49 12.81
CA PRO A 27 -3.16 -11.79 12.65
C PRO A 27 -4.04 -10.56 12.37
N ARG A 28 -3.64 -9.37 12.84
CA ARG A 28 -4.32 -8.11 12.57
C ARG A 28 -4.31 -7.71 11.09
N MET A 29 -3.42 -8.28 10.28
CA MET A 29 -3.34 -8.07 8.84
C MET A 29 -4.34 -8.92 8.05
N LYS A 30 -5.05 -9.86 8.70
CA LYS A 30 -6.02 -10.74 8.03
C LYS A 30 -7.00 -10.01 7.10
N PRO A 31 -7.58 -8.85 7.46
CA PRO A 31 -8.50 -8.13 6.58
C PRO A 31 -7.86 -7.63 5.27
N PHE A 32 -6.55 -7.41 5.26
CA PHE A 32 -5.80 -6.87 4.10
C PHE A 32 -5.13 -7.95 3.25
N ILE A 33 -5.25 -9.23 3.64
CA ILE A 33 -4.68 -10.36 2.93
C ILE A 33 -5.74 -10.93 2.00
N PHE A 34 -5.47 -10.92 0.70
CA PHE A 34 -6.31 -11.54 -0.32
C PHE A 34 -6.25 -13.06 -0.26
N GLY A 35 -5.07 -13.62 -0.01
CA GLY A 35 -4.86 -15.06 0.08
C GLY A 35 -3.39 -15.43 0.28
N GLU A 36 -3.05 -16.67 -0.05
CA GLU A 36 -1.67 -17.15 -0.03
C GLU A 36 -1.33 -17.93 -1.29
N ARG A 37 -0.07 -17.84 -1.74
CA ARG A 37 0.47 -18.62 -2.85
C ARG A 37 1.90 -19.01 -2.51
N ASN A 38 2.25 -20.28 -2.66
CA ASN A 38 3.59 -20.79 -2.36
C ASN A 38 4.11 -20.38 -0.96
N LYS A 39 3.23 -20.41 0.05
CA LYS A 39 3.52 -20.01 1.44
C LYS A 39 3.91 -18.52 1.61
N ILE A 40 3.54 -17.67 0.67
CA ILE A 40 3.64 -16.20 0.74
C ILE A 40 2.23 -15.61 0.77
N HIS A 41 1.98 -14.65 1.67
CA HIS A 41 0.72 -13.92 1.67
C HIS A 41 0.65 -12.96 0.47
N ILE A 42 -0.51 -12.91 -0.16
CA ILE A 42 -0.84 -11.95 -1.20
C ILE A 42 -1.71 -10.87 -0.57
N LEU A 43 -1.27 -9.62 -0.67
CA LEU A 43 -1.99 -8.43 -0.21
C LEU A 43 -3.07 -8.03 -1.21
N ASP A 44 -4.18 -7.52 -0.68
CA ASP A 44 -5.31 -7.10 -1.50
C ASP A 44 -5.07 -5.72 -2.13
N LEU A 45 -4.85 -5.70 -3.45
CA LEU A 45 -4.69 -4.47 -4.20
C LEU A 45 -5.99 -3.68 -4.37
N GLN A 46 -7.15 -4.32 -4.28
CA GLN A 46 -8.45 -3.63 -4.34
C GLN A 46 -8.61 -2.72 -3.12
N GLN A 47 -8.07 -3.11 -1.97
CA GLN A 47 -7.99 -2.27 -0.78
C GLN A 47 -6.83 -1.27 -0.85
N THR A 48 -5.67 -1.70 -1.36
CA THR A 48 -4.46 -0.85 -1.42
C THR A 48 -4.65 0.39 -2.29
N VAL A 49 -5.34 0.27 -3.44
CA VAL A 49 -5.56 1.38 -4.38
C VAL A 49 -6.28 2.59 -3.74
N PRO A 50 -7.48 2.45 -3.15
CA PRO A 50 -8.16 3.57 -2.48
C PRO A 50 -7.40 4.08 -1.25
N MET A 51 -6.72 3.20 -0.51
CA MET A 51 -5.92 3.60 0.65
C MET A 51 -4.69 4.45 0.26
N LEU A 52 -4.00 4.08 -0.83
CA LEU A 52 -2.89 4.88 -1.36
C LEU A 52 -3.36 6.26 -1.83
N TYR A 53 -4.53 6.33 -2.48
CA TYR A 53 -5.10 7.61 -2.88
C TYR A 53 -5.38 8.51 -1.66
N ALA A 54 -5.96 7.97 -0.59
CA ALA A 54 -6.18 8.69 0.65
C ALA A 54 -4.86 9.16 1.30
N ALA A 55 -3.83 8.31 1.31
CA ALA A 55 -2.51 8.66 1.81
C ALA A 55 -1.87 9.80 1.00
N LEU A 56 -1.93 9.74 -0.34
CA LEU A 56 -1.42 10.81 -1.21
C LEU A 56 -2.15 12.14 -0.97
N LYS A 57 -3.47 12.10 -0.74
CA LYS A 57 -4.24 13.29 -0.38
C LYS A 57 -3.76 13.88 0.95
N ALA A 58 -3.64 13.05 1.99
CA ALA A 58 -3.14 13.50 3.29
C ALA A 58 -1.73 14.11 3.19
N MET A 59 -0.84 13.47 2.43
CA MET A 59 0.52 13.97 2.18
C MET A 59 0.52 15.33 1.47
N SER A 60 -0.32 15.50 0.45
CA SER A 60 -0.49 16.76 -0.26
C SER A 60 -1.02 17.88 0.66
N GLU A 61 -1.94 17.54 1.57
CA GLU A 61 -2.46 18.49 2.56
C GLU A 61 -1.41 18.92 3.58
N VAL A 62 -0.53 18.01 4.02
CA VAL A 62 0.57 18.34 4.93
C VAL A 62 1.57 19.29 4.25
N THR A 63 2.00 18.96 3.04
CA THR A 63 3.03 19.74 2.32
C THR A 63 2.51 21.10 1.85
N SER A 64 1.25 21.20 1.43
CA SER A 64 0.63 22.47 1.02
C SER A 64 0.50 23.48 2.17
N ARG A 65 0.45 23.01 3.42
CA ARG A 65 0.46 23.87 4.62
C ARG A 65 1.88 24.21 5.11
N GLY A 66 2.92 23.85 4.36
CA GLY A 66 4.32 24.02 4.78
C GLY A 66 4.76 23.01 5.86
N GLY A 67 4.01 21.93 6.06
CA GLY A 67 4.37 20.86 6.98
C GLY A 67 5.61 20.08 6.53
N ARG A 68 6.27 19.43 7.48
CA ARG A 68 7.49 18.65 7.25
C ARG A 68 7.18 17.15 7.25
N VAL A 69 7.84 16.41 6.36
CA VAL A 69 7.74 14.94 6.25
C VAL A 69 9.11 14.35 6.57
N LEU A 70 9.19 13.51 7.60
CA LEU A 70 10.40 12.76 7.93
C LEU A 70 10.36 11.40 7.23
N PHE A 71 11.39 11.10 6.44
CA PHE A 71 11.60 9.78 5.86
C PHE A 71 12.48 8.96 6.80
N VAL A 72 12.02 7.76 7.16
CA VAL A 72 12.77 6.78 7.96
C VAL A 72 12.76 5.46 7.20
N GLY A 73 13.94 4.84 7.05
CA GLY A 73 14.15 3.62 6.31
C GLY A 73 15.02 2.64 7.08
#